data_AF-A0AAP0FXB0-F1
#
_entry.id   AF-A0AAP0FXB0-F1
#
_cell.length_a   1.000
_cell.length_b   1.000
_cell.length_c   1.000
_cell.angle_alpha   90.00
_cell.angle_beta   90.00
_cell.angle_gamma   90.00
#
_symmetry.space_group_name_H-M   'P 1'
#
loop_
_entity.id
_entity.type
_entity.pdbx_description
1 polymer ?
#
loop_
_entity_poly.entity_id
_entity_poly.type
_entity_poly.pdbx_seq_one_letter_code
_entity_poly.pdbx_strand_id
1 'polypeptide(L)'
;MLEIIRSIMMKRLHTQRDKLVNFVGDICPNIQKIMENNKRGVHDYILEWNGDDKFEVNGWSGNKWTVELACQSCSCNKWDLTGIPCVHAIACIFFQKREGRRLC
;
A
#
# COMPACT_ATOMS: atom_id res chain seq x y z
N MET A 1 7.12 19.21 -25.79
CA MET A 1 7.21 18.66 -24.42
C MET A 1 6.17 17.56 -24.19
N LEU A 2 4.89 17.78 -24.47
CA LEU A 2 3.82 16.77 -24.33
C LEU A 2 4.01 15.53 -25.23
N GLU A 3 4.47 15.71 -26.47
CA GLU A 3 4.74 14.58 -27.39
C GLU A 3 5.83 13.62 -26.88
N ILE A 4 6.83 14.13 -26.15
CA ILE A 4 7.88 13.29 -25.55
C ILE A 4 7.28 12.43 -24.44
N ILE A 5 6.46 13.03 -23.56
CA ILE A 5 5.76 12.31 -22.48
C ILE A 5 4.86 11.22 -23.08
N ARG A 6 4.07 11.55 -24.11
CA ARG A 6 3.21 10.59 -24.82
C ARG A 6 4.04 9.42 -25.36
N SER A 7 5.15 9.69 -26.04
CA SER A 7 6.03 8.66 -26.59
C SER A 7 6.63 7.75 -25.51
N ILE A 8 7.08 8.32 -24.39
CA ILE A 8 7.62 7.56 -23.25
C ILE A 8 6.54 6.64 -22.64
N MET A 9 5.33 7.17 -22.42
CA MET A 9 4.23 6.39 -21.85
C MET A 9 3.82 5.24 -22.75
N MET A 10 3.69 5.48 -24.07
CA MET A 10 3.38 4.41 -25.03
C MET A 10 4.42 3.29 -25.03
N LYS A 11 5.72 3.64 -25.07
CA LYS A 11 6.81 2.64 -25.00
C LYS A 11 6.75 1.84 -23.70
N ARG A 12 6.55 2.52 -22.57
CA ARG A 12 6.45 1.87 -21.25
C ARG A 12 5.29 0.88 -21.19
N LEU A 13 4.11 1.29 -21.67
CA LEU A 13 2.92 0.43 -21.69
C LEU A 13 3.13 -0.81 -22.57
N HIS A 14 3.70 -0.63 -23.77
CA HIS A 14 4.01 -1.73 -24.67
C HIS A 14 4.99 -2.73 -24.02
N THR A 15 6.12 -2.26 -23.50
CA THR A 15 7.10 -3.13 -22.82
C THR A 15 6.50 -3.86 -21.61
N GLN A 16 5.62 -3.19 -20.85
CA GLN A 16 4.95 -3.85 -19.72
C GLN A 16 3.94 -4.91 -20.18
N ARG A 17 3.19 -4.64 -21.25
CA ARG A 17 2.27 -5.62 -21.85
C ARG A 17 3.02 -6.87 -22.28
N ASP A 18 4.11 -6.73 -23.02
CA ASP A 18 4.88 -7.88 -23.53
C ASP A 18 5.46 -8.75 -22.41
N LYS A 19 5.91 -8.12 -21.30
CA LYS A 19 6.36 -8.85 -20.11
C LYS A 19 5.23 -9.66 -19.45
N LEU A 20 3.99 -9.16 -19.51
CA LEU A 20 2.84 -9.81 -18.87
C LEU A 20 2.25 -10.95 -19.70
N VAL A 21 2.43 -10.95 -21.03
CA VAL A 21 1.89 -12.00 -21.92
C VAL A 21 2.31 -13.41 -21.49
N ASN A 22 3.56 -13.57 -21.04
CA ASN A 22 4.11 -14.86 -20.62
C ASN A 22 4.26 -14.96 -19.09
N PHE A 23 3.78 -13.97 -18.34
CA PHE A 23 3.88 -14.00 -16.89
C PHE A 23 2.84 -14.94 -16.30
N VAL A 24 3.28 -15.89 -15.48
CA VAL A 24 2.42 -16.83 -14.76
C VAL A 24 2.54 -16.54 -13.27
N GLY A 25 1.43 -16.09 -12.67
CA GLY A 25 1.34 -15.80 -11.24
C GLY A 25 0.23 -14.78 -10.95
N ASP A 26 -0.27 -14.79 -9.72
CA ASP A 26 -1.39 -13.92 -9.32
C ASP A 26 -0.97 -12.45 -9.10
N ILE A 27 0.30 -12.23 -8.76
CA ILE A 27 0.84 -10.91 -8.43
C ILE A 27 2.16 -10.69 -9.18
N CYS A 28 2.26 -9.58 -9.90
CA CYS A 28 3.48 -9.19 -10.60
C CYS A 28 4.68 -9.06 -9.62
N PRO A 29 5.90 -9.48 -10.00
CA PRO A 29 7.04 -9.53 -9.08
C PRO A 29 7.40 -8.17 -8.45
N ASN A 30 7.23 -7.09 -9.20
CA ASN A 30 7.47 -5.73 -8.69
C ASN A 30 6.48 -5.34 -7.59
N ILE A 31 5.20 -5.66 -7.77
CA ILE A 31 4.15 -5.36 -6.78
C ILE A 31 4.36 -6.21 -5.54
N GLN A 32 4.68 -7.49 -5.73
CA GLN A 32 5.03 -8.39 -4.64
C GLN A 32 6.23 -7.86 -3.84
N LYS A 33 7.30 -7.40 -4.53
CA LYS A 33 8.46 -6.79 -3.87
C LYS A 33 8.10 -5.54 -3.06
N ILE A 34 7.25 -4.66 -3.59
CA ILE A 34 6.76 -3.48 -2.86
C ILE A 34 6.01 -3.91 -1.60
N MET A 35 5.11 -4.89 -1.74
CA MET A 35 4.31 -5.40 -0.62
C MET A 35 5.20 -6.02 0.46
N GLU A 36 6.17 -6.85 0.09
CA GLU A 36 7.12 -7.46 1.05
C GLU A 36 7.98 -6.42 1.76
N ASN A 37 8.43 -5.38 1.06
CA ASN A 37 9.15 -4.27 1.70
C ASN A 37 8.27 -3.50 2.69
N ASN A 38 7.04 -3.18 2.30
CA ASN A 38 6.10 -2.49 3.19
C ASN A 38 5.77 -3.35 4.42
N LYS A 39 5.63 -4.68 4.29
CA LYS A 39 5.41 -5.59 5.43
C LYS A 39 6.55 -5.53 6.45
N ARG A 40 7.80 -5.47 6.00
CA ARG A 40 8.97 -5.45 6.90
C ARG A 40 9.02 -4.21 7.79
N GLY A 41 8.57 -3.06 7.29
CA GLY A 41 8.58 -1.79 8.04
C GLY A 41 7.42 -1.60 9.02
N VAL A 42 6.49 -2.55 9.13
CA VAL A 42 5.30 -2.41 9.99
C VAL A 42 5.68 -2.21 11.46
N HIS A 43 6.77 -2.82 11.91
CA HIS A 43 7.21 -2.79 13.30
C HIS A 43 7.69 -1.43 13.80
N ASP A 44 7.94 -0.48 12.89
CA ASP A 44 8.43 0.86 13.23
C ASP A 44 7.31 1.82 13.67
N TYR A 45 6.06 1.34 13.72
CA TYR A 45 4.88 2.17 13.94
C TYR A 45 4.02 1.66 15.11
N ILE A 46 3.51 2.61 15.88
CA ILE A 46 2.54 2.38 16.95
C ILE A 46 1.16 2.78 16.44
N LEU A 47 0.16 1.92 16.66
CA LEU A 47 -1.20 2.12 16.17
C LEU A 47 -2.12 2.53 17.32
N GLU A 48 -2.91 3.58 17.08
CA GLU A 48 -4.03 3.99 17.91
C GLU A 48 -5.32 3.78 17.10
N TRP A 49 -6.14 2.83 17.53
CA TRP A 49 -7.36 2.42 16.85
C TRP A 49 -8.58 3.12 17.45
N ASN A 50 -9.48 3.61 16.60
CA ASN A 50 -10.70 4.29 17.07
C ASN A 50 -11.87 3.34 17.39
N GLY A 51 -11.71 2.02 17.20
CA GLY A 51 -12.78 1.03 17.38
C GLY A 51 -13.55 0.66 16.11
N ASP A 52 -13.24 1.28 14.96
CA ASP A 52 -13.92 1.08 13.68
C ASP A 52 -12.91 0.96 12.52
N ASP A 53 -13.08 1.63 11.38
CA ASP A 53 -12.16 1.51 10.23
C ASP A 53 -11.02 2.55 10.24
N LYS A 54 -10.85 3.35 11.30
CA LYS A 54 -9.86 4.44 11.36
C LYS A 54 -8.76 4.21 12.39
N PHE A 55 -7.56 4.61 11.98
CA PHE A 55 -6.35 4.47 12.78
C PHE A 55 -5.52 5.75 12.72
N GLU A 56 -4.97 6.14 13.86
CA GLU A 56 -3.80 6.99 13.92
C GLU A 56 -2.54 6.12 14.02
N VAL A 57 -1.56 6.43 13.19
CA VAL A 57 -0.30 5.68 13.07
C VAL A 57 0.84 6.62 13.45
N ASN A 58 1.52 6.29 14.52
CA ASN A 58 2.58 7.09 15.11
C ASN A 58 3.96 6.49 14.78
N GLY A 59 4.82 7.25 14.14
CA GLY A 59 6.23 6.89 13.92
C GLY A 59 7.13 7.40 15.04
N TRP A 60 8.31 6.79 15.19
CA TRP A 60 9.27 7.14 16.25
C TRP A 60 9.63 8.63 16.30
N SER A 61 9.78 9.28 15.14
CA SER A 61 10.18 10.69 15.03
C SER A 61 9.05 11.69 15.30
N GLY A 62 7.93 11.27 15.89
CA GLY A 62 6.76 12.12 16.15
C GLY A 62 5.88 12.39 14.92
N ASN A 63 6.20 11.79 13.77
CA ASN A 63 5.35 11.85 12.59
C ASN A 63 4.07 11.04 12.82
N LYS A 64 2.95 11.58 12.36
CA LYS A 64 1.64 10.95 12.49
C LYS A 64 0.98 10.80 11.13
N TRP A 65 0.28 9.69 10.95
CA TRP A 65 -0.54 9.43 9.78
C TRP A 65 -1.91 8.92 10.18
N THR A 66 -2.90 9.19 9.36
CA THR A 66 -4.24 8.62 9.50
C THR A 66 -4.45 7.59 8.41
N VAL A 67 -5.04 6.45 8.76
CA VAL A 67 -5.44 5.40 7.83
C VAL A 67 -6.94 5.17 7.99
N GLU A 68 -7.66 5.09 6.87
CA GLU A 68 -9.08 4.72 6.83
C GLU A 68 -9.22 3.50 5.91
N LEU A 69 -9.49 2.34 6.52
CA LEU A 69 -9.51 1.05 5.83
C LEU A 69 -10.69 0.93 4.86
N ALA A 70 -11.88 1.44 5.24
CA ALA A 70 -13.07 1.45 4.39
C ALA A 70 -12.82 2.19 3.06
N CYS A 71 -12.12 3.32 3.13
CA CYS A 71 -11.79 4.16 1.98
C CYS A 71 -10.50 3.72 1.26
N GLN A 72 -9.79 2.70 1.77
CA GLN A 72 -8.47 2.31 1.28
C GLN A 72 -7.50 3.49 1.17
N SER A 73 -7.53 4.37 2.17
CA SER A 73 -6.82 5.65 2.15
C SER A 73 -5.79 5.75 3.27
N CYS A 74 -4.72 6.50 3.01
CA CYS A 74 -3.75 6.88 4.03
C CYS A 74 -3.26 8.30 3.80
N SER A 75 -3.11 9.10 4.84
CA SER A 75 -2.62 10.48 4.74
C SER A 75 -1.19 10.62 4.20
N CYS A 76 -0.45 9.51 4.02
CA CYS A 76 0.81 9.50 3.28
C CYS A 76 0.61 9.49 1.73
N ASN A 77 -0.64 9.44 1.26
CA ASN A 77 -1.11 9.40 -0.13
C ASN A 77 -0.61 8.21 -0.98
N LYS A 78 0.27 7.36 -0.46
CA LYS A 78 0.83 6.24 -1.23
C LYS A 78 -0.24 5.23 -1.63
N TRP A 79 -1.21 4.94 -0.75
CA TRP A 79 -2.28 3.99 -1.04
C TRP A 79 -3.24 4.58 -2.09
N ASP A 80 -3.66 5.82 -1.89
CA ASP A 80 -4.54 6.56 -2.80
C ASP A 80 -3.97 6.69 -4.21
N LEU A 81 -2.66 6.96 -4.33
CA LEU A 81 -1.98 7.15 -5.61
C LEU A 81 -1.70 5.86 -6.37
N THR A 82 -1.46 4.75 -5.66
CA THR A 82 -0.97 3.51 -6.28
C THR A 82 -1.98 2.36 -6.25
N GLY A 83 -3.02 2.45 -5.41
CA GLY A 83 -3.90 1.34 -5.06
C GLY A 83 -3.22 0.25 -4.22
N ILE A 84 -1.93 0.41 -3.87
CA ILE A 84 -1.14 -0.58 -3.13
C ILE A 84 -1.06 -0.12 -1.66
N PRO A 85 -1.44 -0.97 -0.69
CA PRO A 85 -1.31 -0.65 0.73
C PRO A 85 0.12 -0.22 1.09
N CYS A 86 0.25 0.97 1.67
CA CYS A 86 1.51 1.46 2.22
C CYS A 86 1.85 0.74 3.54
N VAL A 87 3.05 0.96 4.09
CA VAL A 87 3.44 0.35 5.37
C VAL A 87 2.44 0.63 6.51
N HIS A 88 1.92 1.87 6.61
CA HIS A 88 0.92 2.24 7.62
C HIS A 88 -0.39 1.46 7.43
N ALA A 89 -0.86 1.35 6.18
CA ALA A 89 -2.06 0.62 5.84
C ALA A 89 -1.93 -0.87 6.16
N ILE A 90 -0.79 -1.48 5.82
CA ILE A 90 -0.51 -2.88 6.13
C ILE A 90 -0.50 -3.11 7.64
N ALA A 91 0.08 -2.20 8.42
CA ALA A 91 0.08 -2.27 9.88
C ALA A 91 -1.36 -2.33 10.43
N CYS A 92 -2.23 -1.42 9.96
CA CYS A 92 -3.64 -1.37 10.36
C CYS A 92 -4.42 -2.62 9.93
N ILE A 93 -4.21 -3.11 8.69
CA ILE A 93 -4.83 -4.35 8.20
C ILE A 93 -4.42 -5.56 9.06
N PHE A 94 -3.14 -5.65 9.45
CA PHE A 94 -2.68 -6.74 10.31
C PHE A 94 -3.27 -6.64 11.72
N PHE A 95 -3.41 -5.43 12.26
CA PHE A 95 -4.07 -5.20 13.54
C PHE A 95 -5.54 -5.64 13.49
N GLN A 96 -6.32 -5.18 12.51
CA GLN A 96 -7.74 -5.49 12.38
C GLN A 96 -7.99 -7.00 12.26
N LYS A 97 -7.14 -7.72 11.52
CA LYS A 97 -7.22 -9.20 11.41
C LYS A 97 -6.87 -9.93 12.71
N ARG A 98 -6.20 -9.30 13.67
CA ARG A 98 -5.91 -9.88 14.99
C ARG A 98 -7.03 -9.57 15.98
N GLU A 99 -7.49 -8.33 16.07
CA GLU A 99 -8.57 -7.92 16.98
C GLU A 99 -9.93 -8.53 16.59
N GLY A 100 -10.22 -8.63 15.28
CA GLY A 100 -11.42 -9.29 14.77
C GLY A 100 -11.52 -10.79 15.07
N ARG A 101 -10.45 -11.42 15.57
CA ARG A 101 -10.45 -12.81 16.09
C ARG A 101 -10.66 -12.91 17.60
N ARG A 102 -10.72 -11.79 18.33
CA ARG A 102 -11.05 -11.75 19.76
C ARG A 102 -12.53 -11.48 20.03
N LEU A 103 -13.28 -11.06 19.01
CA LEU A 103 -14.71 -10.79 19.06
C LEU A 103 -15.56 -11.95 18.50
N CYS A 104 -14.97 -13.12 18.27
CA CYS A 104 -15.68 -14.36 17.92
C CYS A 104 -15.48 -15.43 19.01
#